data_AF-A0A947Y0M9-F1
#
_entry.id   AF-A0A947Y0M9-F1
#
_cell.length_a   1.000
_cell.length_b   1.000
_cell.length_c   1.000
_cell.angle_alpha   90.00
_cell.angle_beta   90.00
_cell.angle_gamma   90.00
#
_symmetry.space_group_name_H-M   'P 1'
#
loop_
_entity.id
_entity.type
_entity.pdbx_description
1 polymer ?
#
loop_
_entity_poly.entity_id
_entity_poly.type
_entity_poly.pdbx_seq_one_letter_code
_entity_poly.pdbx_strand_id
1 'polypeptide(L)'
;MGEKADAGYGNAEREAFAALPAKQRLLANLVAVLVTGLLALAFAIVFIGPVFAESVTVKYRDGPVDLANFDCTGDLDSSLVKRICYSAANSYMLIRLKGTWYHYCEIDTGTVDALLNAESLGRFYNQSVKDSGTGGRFSCRDSAVPKF
;
A
#
# COMPACT_ATOMS: atom_id res chain seq x y z
N MET A 1 -44.57 -5.74 2.20
CA MET A 1 -43.57 -4.71 1.84
C MET A 1 -43.18 -4.94 0.39
N GLY A 2 -43.56 -4.04 -0.52
CA GLY A 2 -43.35 -4.20 -1.95
C GLY A 2 -42.32 -3.20 -2.46
N GLU A 3 -41.30 -3.73 -3.15
CA GLU A 3 -40.37 -2.98 -3.98
C GLU A 3 -40.93 -2.97 -5.41
N LYS A 4 -41.22 -1.79 -5.96
CA LYS A 4 -41.64 -1.59 -7.35
C LYS A 4 -40.52 -0.85 -8.06
N ALA A 5 -39.94 -1.54 -9.03
CA ALA A 5 -38.78 -1.14 -9.82
C ALA A 5 -39.02 0.08 -10.71
N ASP A 6 -38.01 0.94 -10.76
CA ASP A 6 -37.85 2.09 -11.64
C ASP A 6 -37.51 1.63 -13.07
N ALA A 7 -38.51 1.58 -13.95
CA ALA A 7 -38.34 1.31 -15.38
C ALA A 7 -39.07 2.39 -16.19
N GLY A 8 -38.61 3.64 -16.12
CA GLY A 8 -39.27 4.76 -16.81
C GLY A 8 -38.37 5.84 -17.39
N TYR A 9 -37.08 5.88 -17.04
CA TYR A 9 -36.23 7.03 -17.39
C TYR A 9 -35.60 6.97 -18.79
N GLY A 10 -35.39 5.78 -19.38
CA GLY A 10 -34.56 5.63 -20.59
C GLY A 10 -35.26 5.83 -21.95
N ASN A 11 -36.58 5.87 -22.01
CA ASN A 11 -37.31 5.88 -23.30
C ASN A 11 -37.64 7.29 -23.82
N ALA A 12 -37.85 8.28 -22.94
CA ALA A 12 -38.16 9.66 -23.36
C ALA A 12 -36.92 10.40 -23.94
N GLU A 13 -35.71 10.07 -23.48
CA GLU A 13 -34.47 10.69 -23.96
C GLU A 13 -34.12 10.29 -25.41
N ARG A 14 -34.53 9.08 -25.83
CA ARG A 14 -34.25 8.55 -27.18
C ARG A 14 -35.07 9.23 -28.27
N GLU A 15 -36.30 9.65 -27.96
CA GLU A 15 -37.18 10.29 -28.93
C GLU A 15 -36.81 11.77 -29.17
N ALA A 16 -36.28 12.47 -28.17
CA ALA A 16 -35.84 13.86 -28.30
C ALA A 16 -34.61 14.02 -29.21
N PHE A 17 -33.65 13.08 -29.16
CA PHE A 17 -32.46 13.07 -30.03
C PHE A 17 -32.80 12.86 -31.51
N ALA A 18 -33.88 12.15 -31.79
CA ALA A 18 -34.33 11.85 -33.15
C ALA A 18 -35.00 13.05 -33.86
N ALA A 19 -35.31 14.14 -33.17
CA ALA A 19 -35.96 15.31 -33.76
C ALA A 19 -34.99 16.44 -34.18
N LEU A 20 -33.68 16.34 -33.85
CA LEU A 20 -32.70 17.39 -34.15
C LEU A 20 -32.16 17.34 -35.59
N PRO A 21 -31.88 18.51 -36.22
CA PRO A 21 -31.29 18.55 -37.56
C PRO A 21 -29.90 17.89 -37.56
N ALA A 22 -29.52 17.25 -38.67
CA ALA A 22 -28.35 16.38 -38.77
C ALA A 22 -27.03 17.02 -38.26
N LYS A 23 -26.85 18.34 -38.43
CA LYS A 23 -25.69 19.08 -37.90
C LYS A 23 -25.66 19.13 -36.37
N GLN A 24 -26.81 19.25 -35.71
CA GLN A 24 -26.93 19.26 -34.25
C GLN A 24 -26.75 17.87 -33.63
N ARG A 25 -27.15 16.82 -34.34
CA ARG A 25 -26.85 15.43 -33.95
C ARG A 25 -25.35 15.13 -34.02
N LEU A 26 -24.67 15.62 -35.06
CA LEU A 26 -23.22 15.46 -35.19
C LEU A 26 -22.48 16.18 -34.05
N LEU A 27 -22.89 17.42 -33.74
CA LEU A 27 -22.35 18.19 -32.61
C LEU A 27 -22.63 17.52 -31.27
N ALA A 28 -23.85 17.02 -31.03
CA ALA A 28 -24.20 16.33 -29.80
C ALA A 28 -23.40 15.02 -29.60
N ASN A 29 -23.18 14.26 -30.67
CA ASN A 29 -22.34 13.07 -30.63
C ASN A 29 -20.87 13.41 -30.37
N LEU A 30 -20.35 14.50 -30.98
CA LEU A 30 -18.99 14.97 -30.72
C LEU A 30 -18.81 15.39 -29.26
N VAL A 31 -19.77 16.16 -28.72
CA VAL A 31 -19.78 16.58 -27.31
C VAL A 31 -19.85 15.36 -26.38
N ALA A 32 -20.71 14.39 -26.67
CA ALA A 32 -20.81 13.17 -25.88
C ALA A 32 -19.50 12.37 -25.86
N VAL A 33 -18.82 12.22 -27.00
CA VAL A 33 -17.51 11.54 -27.10
C VAL A 33 -16.42 12.29 -26.34
N LEU A 34 -16.42 13.62 -26.41
CA LEU A 34 -15.46 14.44 -25.66
C LEU A 34 -15.70 14.33 -24.15
N VAL A 35 -16.97 14.36 -23.70
CA VAL A 35 -17.35 14.24 -22.29
C VAL A 35 -17.01 12.85 -21.75
N THR A 36 -17.35 11.77 -22.47
CA THR A 36 -17.00 10.41 -22.03
C THR A 36 -15.50 10.17 -22.04
N GLY A 37 -14.77 10.71 -23.01
CA GLY A 37 -13.31 10.66 -23.05
C GLY A 37 -12.67 11.39 -21.86
N LEU A 38 -13.15 12.59 -21.54
CA LEU A 38 -12.69 13.37 -20.38
C LEU A 38 -12.99 12.66 -19.05
N LEU A 39 -14.18 12.05 -18.91
CA LEU A 39 -14.55 11.28 -17.71
C LEU A 39 -13.67 10.03 -17.55
N ALA A 40 -13.43 9.29 -18.62
CA ALA A 40 -12.58 8.11 -18.60
C ALA A 40 -11.13 8.47 -18.24
N LEU A 41 -10.62 9.59 -18.77
CA LEU A 41 -9.29 10.10 -18.43
C LEU A 41 -9.22 10.54 -16.96
N ALA A 42 -10.23 11.25 -16.46
CA ALA A 42 -10.30 11.65 -15.06
C ALA A 42 -10.31 10.44 -14.10
N PHE A 43 -11.04 9.38 -14.46
CA PHE A 43 -11.09 8.13 -13.69
C PHE A 43 -9.75 7.39 -13.68
N ALA A 44 -9.00 7.42 -14.80
CA ALA A 44 -7.69 6.78 -14.88
C ALA A 44 -6.64 7.45 -13.97
N ILE A 45 -6.73 8.76 -13.75
CA ILE A 45 -5.77 9.51 -12.92
C ILE A 45 -5.93 9.18 -11.42
N VAL A 46 -7.09 8.69 -10.98
CA VAL A 46 -7.36 8.35 -9.57
C VAL A 46 -6.47 7.20 -9.05
N PHE A 47 -5.92 6.36 -9.94
CA PHE A 47 -5.12 5.20 -9.55
C PHE A 47 -3.60 5.47 -9.44
N ILE A 48 -3.16 6.71 -9.67
CA ILE A 48 -1.73 7.07 -9.56
C ILE A 48 -1.42 7.38 -8.10
N GLY A 49 -1.10 6.35 -7.32
CA GLY A 49 -0.58 6.49 -5.96
C GLY A 49 0.89 6.95 -5.92
N PRO A 50 1.37 7.55 -4.82
CA PRO A 50 2.77 7.93 -4.68
C PRO A 50 3.68 6.70 -4.66
N VAL A 51 4.65 6.65 -5.59
CA VAL A 51 5.74 5.68 -5.56
C VAL A 51 6.88 6.28 -4.73
N PHE A 52 7.08 5.76 -3.52
CA PHE A 52 8.24 6.09 -2.69
C PHE A 52 9.39 5.17 -3.05
N ALA A 53 10.34 5.66 -3.86
CA ALA A 53 11.62 5.00 -4.06
C ALA A 53 12.54 5.38 -2.88
N GLU A 54 12.54 4.55 -1.83
CA GLU A 54 13.40 4.73 -0.66
C GLU A 54 14.26 3.47 -0.49
N SER A 55 15.58 3.63 -0.40
CA SER A 55 16.50 2.52 -0.14
C SER A 55 17.27 2.72 1.16
N VAL A 56 17.48 1.63 1.90
CA VAL A 56 18.10 1.66 3.23
C VAL A 56 19.25 0.68 3.35
N THR A 57 20.34 1.11 3.98
CA THR A 57 21.46 0.22 4.31
C THR A 57 21.15 -0.54 5.60
N VAL A 58 21.02 -1.87 5.49
CA VAL A 58 20.67 -2.75 6.59
C VAL A 58 21.93 -3.38 7.18
N LYS A 59 22.09 -3.34 8.51
CA LYS A 59 23.22 -3.95 9.19
C LYS A 59 23.18 -5.48 9.03
N TYR A 60 24.35 -6.07 8.79
CA TYR A 60 24.54 -7.52 8.58
C TYR A 60 23.88 -8.08 7.32
N ARG A 61 23.60 -7.23 6.34
CA ARG A 61 23.12 -7.60 5.01
C ARG A 61 24.07 -7.05 3.96
N ASP A 62 24.25 -7.79 2.88
CA ASP A 62 24.97 -7.32 1.71
C ASP A 62 24.06 -6.43 0.85
N GLY A 63 24.42 -5.15 0.75
CA GLY A 63 23.76 -4.17 -0.10
C GLY A 63 22.55 -3.46 0.54
N PRO A 64 22.12 -2.34 -0.08
CA PRO A 64 20.90 -1.63 0.32
C PRO A 64 19.65 -2.44 -0.01
N VAL A 65 18.54 -2.13 0.67
CA VAL A 65 17.22 -2.72 0.41
C VAL A 65 16.27 -1.63 -0.05
N ASP A 66 15.59 -1.86 -1.18
CA ASP A 66 14.49 -1.01 -1.65
C ASP A 66 13.22 -1.30 -0.83
N LEU A 67 12.60 -0.24 -0.30
CA LEU A 67 11.40 -0.28 0.51
C LEU A 67 10.10 -0.34 -0.32
N ALA A 68 10.17 -0.27 -1.65
CA ALA A 68 8.99 -0.27 -2.52
C ALA A 68 8.02 -1.45 -2.29
N ASN A 69 8.52 -2.59 -1.81
CA ASN A 69 7.74 -3.81 -1.54
C ASN A 69 7.42 -4.01 -0.04
N PHE A 70 7.52 -2.96 0.78
CA PHE A 70 7.28 -3.03 2.21
C PHE A 70 6.15 -2.10 2.64
N ASP A 71 5.31 -2.60 3.55
CA ASP A 71 4.39 -1.78 4.30
C ASP A 71 5.16 -1.09 5.43
N CYS A 72 5.46 0.18 5.22
CA CYS A 72 6.24 1.00 6.14
C CYS A 72 5.36 1.91 6.98
N THR A 73 5.64 1.94 8.28
CA THR A 73 5.22 3.02 9.17
C THR A 73 5.91 4.34 8.80
N GLY A 74 5.31 5.46 9.22
CA GLY A 74 6.02 6.72 9.35
C GLY A 74 7.04 6.69 10.49
N ASP A 75 7.58 7.85 10.85
CA ASP A 75 8.46 7.94 12.01
C ASP A 75 7.66 7.81 13.32
N LEU A 76 8.10 6.86 14.15
CA LEU A 76 7.46 6.50 15.41
C LEU A 76 8.07 7.28 16.58
N ASP A 77 7.22 7.72 17.50
CA ASP A 77 7.63 8.35 18.77
C ASP A 77 8.06 7.31 19.81
N SER A 78 9.16 6.61 19.53
CA SER A 78 9.80 5.74 20.51
C SER A 78 11.30 6.02 20.56
N SER A 79 11.89 5.94 21.75
CA SER A 79 13.32 6.20 21.95
C SER A 79 14.24 5.13 21.36
N LEU A 80 13.71 3.94 21.06
CA LEU A 80 14.46 2.81 20.51
C LEU A 80 14.04 2.51 19.07
N VAL A 81 12.79 2.10 18.88
CA VAL A 81 12.19 1.78 17.57
C VAL A 81 11.72 3.07 16.91
N LYS A 82 12.28 3.39 15.74
CA LYS A 82 11.99 4.64 15.02
C LYS A 82 11.13 4.44 13.78
N ARG A 83 11.21 3.27 13.14
CA ARG A 83 10.41 2.93 11.97
C ARG A 83 10.41 1.42 11.79
N ILE A 84 9.28 0.88 11.35
CA ILE A 84 9.08 -0.52 11.00
C ILE A 84 8.58 -0.58 9.57
N CYS A 85 9.16 -1.49 8.78
CA CYS A 85 8.76 -1.83 7.43
C CYS A 85 8.62 -3.34 7.34
N TYR A 86 7.46 -3.84 6.92
CA TYR A 86 7.18 -5.27 6.89
C TYR A 86 6.72 -5.71 5.50
N SER A 87 7.26 -6.84 5.05
CA SER A 87 6.82 -7.53 3.84
C SER A 87 6.19 -8.86 4.26
N ALA A 88 4.85 -8.88 4.36
CA ALA A 88 4.11 -10.10 4.71
C ALA A 88 4.35 -11.25 3.73
N ALA A 89 4.50 -10.94 2.44
CA ALA A 89 4.78 -11.94 1.39
C ALA A 89 6.10 -12.72 1.60
N ASN A 90 7.02 -12.15 2.38
CA ASN A 90 8.34 -12.73 2.63
C ASN A 90 8.60 -13.00 4.12
N SER A 91 7.61 -12.78 5.00
CA SER A 91 7.78 -12.81 6.47
C SER A 91 9.05 -12.08 6.91
N TYR A 92 9.25 -10.88 6.38
CA TYR A 92 10.52 -10.15 6.46
C TYR A 92 10.28 -8.74 6.99
N MET A 93 10.94 -8.40 8.10
CA MET A 93 10.82 -7.10 8.73
C MET A 93 12.15 -6.36 8.69
N LEU A 94 12.09 -5.10 8.31
CA LEU A 94 13.13 -4.11 8.53
C LEU A 94 12.72 -3.19 9.67
N ILE A 95 13.64 -2.91 10.57
CA ILE A 95 13.38 -2.05 11.72
C ILE A 95 14.54 -1.08 11.94
N ARG A 96 14.21 0.21 12.07
CA ARG A 96 15.17 1.28 12.36
C ARG A 96 15.26 1.48 13.86
N LEU A 97 16.40 1.11 14.45
CA LEU A 97 16.68 1.24 15.88
C LEU A 97 17.67 2.37 16.11
N LYS A 98 17.26 3.46 16.77
CA LYS A 98 18.08 4.64 17.07
C LYS A 98 18.87 5.23 15.86
N GLY A 99 18.49 4.88 14.63
CA GLY A 99 19.16 5.30 13.39
C GLY A 99 19.81 4.17 12.57
N THR A 100 19.98 2.98 13.12
CA THR A 100 20.51 1.83 12.37
C THR A 100 19.38 0.90 11.94
N TRP A 101 19.37 0.50 10.68
CA TRP A 101 18.45 -0.51 10.18
C TRP A 101 18.94 -1.92 10.46
N TYR A 102 18.04 -2.77 10.93
CA TYR A 102 18.23 -4.20 11.14
C TYR A 102 17.17 -4.97 10.39
N HIS A 103 17.47 -6.23 10.08
CA HIS A 103 16.52 -7.16 9.50
C HIS A 103 16.15 -8.31 10.42
N TYR A 104 14.95 -8.84 10.22
CA TYR A 104 14.46 -10.04 10.85
C TYR A 104 13.77 -10.90 9.81
N CYS A 105 14.16 -12.17 9.75
CA CYS A 105 13.69 -13.17 8.81
C CYS A 105 12.70 -14.10 9.50
N GLU A 106 11.74 -14.61 8.74
CA GLU A 106 10.71 -15.55 9.22
C GLU A 106 9.91 -15.02 10.41
N ILE A 107 9.79 -13.69 10.52
CA ILE A 107 8.94 -13.05 11.53
C ILE A 107 7.50 -13.02 11.03
N ASP A 108 6.60 -13.55 11.84
CA ASP A 108 5.19 -13.67 11.48
C ASP A 108 4.44 -12.33 11.65
N THR A 109 3.36 -12.18 10.88
CA THR A 109 2.52 -10.98 10.91
C THR A 109 1.94 -10.70 12.30
N GLY A 110 1.59 -11.73 13.07
CA GLY A 110 1.04 -11.57 14.42
C GLY A 110 2.05 -10.93 15.38
N THR A 111 3.33 -11.32 15.30
CA THR A 111 4.40 -10.68 16.07
C THR A 111 4.61 -9.21 15.65
N VAL A 112 4.56 -8.91 14.35
CA VAL A 112 4.69 -7.54 13.84
C VAL A 112 3.52 -6.67 14.28
N ASP A 113 2.29 -7.17 14.18
CA ASP A 113 1.08 -6.49 14.63
C ASP A 113 1.11 -6.22 16.14
N ALA A 114 1.54 -7.21 16.93
CA ALA A 114 1.70 -7.06 18.37
C ALA A 114 2.77 -6.00 18.72
N LEU A 115 3.87 -5.93 17.96
CA LEU A 115 4.87 -4.88 18.11
C LEU A 115 4.25 -3.50 17.81
N LEU A 116 3.58 -3.34 16.66
CA LEU A 116 2.98 -2.07 16.23
C LEU A 116 1.94 -1.53 17.21
N ASN A 117 1.21 -2.42 17.90
CA ASN A 117 0.18 -2.07 18.87
C ASN A 117 0.66 -2.07 20.34
N ALA A 118 1.95 -2.29 20.58
CA ALA A 118 2.49 -2.34 21.94
C ALA A 118 2.50 -0.94 22.59
N GLU A 119 2.11 -0.85 23.86
CA GLU A 119 2.21 0.37 24.68
C GLU A 119 3.64 0.93 24.70
N SER A 120 4.65 0.04 24.67
CA SER A 120 6.05 0.41 24.55
C SER A 120 6.76 -0.46 23.52
N LEU A 121 6.93 0.11 22.32
CA LEU A 121 7.66 -0.51 21.20
C LEU A 121 9.03 -1.05 21.62
N GLY A 122 9.79 -0.26 22.38
CA GLY A 122 11.12 -0.66 22.85
C GLY A 122 11.08 -1.82 23.84
N ARG A 123 10.09 -1.85 24.75
CA ARG A 123 9.93 -2.96 25.70
C ARG A 123 9.55 -4.25 24.98
N PHE A 124 8.56 -4.18 24.10
CA PHE A 124 8.14 -5.34 23.30
C PHE A 124 9.28 -5.85 22.43
N TYR A 125 9.97 -4.96 21.72
CA TYR A 125 11.15 -5.32 20.93
C TYR A 125 12.18 -6.09 21.77
N ASN A 126 12.55 -5.60 22.95
CA ASN A 126 13.57 -6.26 23.78
C ASN A 126 13.13 -7.64 24.32
N GLN A 127 11.83 -7.87 24.50
CA GLN A 127 11.29 -9.12 25.07
C GLN A 127 10.94 -10.17 24.01
N SER A 128 10.41 -9.71 22.87
CA SER A 128 9.72 -10.57 21.89
C SER A 128 10.43 -10.65 20.54
N VAL A 129 11.33 -9.72 20.22
CA VAL A 129 11.97 -9.66 18.89
C VAL A 129 13.49 -9.75 19.01
N LYS A 130 14.07 -8.96 19.92
CA LYS A 130 15.50 -8.92 20.17
C LYS A 130 15.99 -10.25 20.71
N ASP A 131 17.14 -10.67 20.21
CA ASP A 131 17.80 -11.89 20.62
C ASP A 131 18.92 -11.65 21.65
N SER A 132 19.28 -12.72 22.37
CA SER A 132 20.41 -12.83 23.30
C SER A 132 21.81 -12.81 22.66
N GLY A 133 21.94 -12.67 21.35
CA GLY A 133 23.22 -12.36 20.68
C GLY A 133 23.96 -13.55 20.07
N THR A 134 23.37 -14.75 20.10
CA THR A 134 23.90 -15.96 19.46
C THR A 134 23.15 -16.35 18.18
N GLY A 135 21.97 -15.78 17.94
CA GLY A 135 21.07 -16.14 16.85
C GLY A 135 19.63 -16.08 17.34
N GLY A 136 18.92 -15.04 16.92
CA GLY A 136 17.54 -14.79 17.31
C GLY A 136 16.53 -15.72 16.73
N ARG A 137 15.38 -15.79 17.41
CA ARG A 137 14.19 -16.47 16.90
C ARG A 137 13.82 -16.02 15.47
N PHE A 138 14.21 -14.81 15.08
CA PHE A 138 14.01 -14.22 13.75
C PHE A 138 15.33 -13.82 13.08
N SER A 139 16.45 -14.46 13.44
CA SER A 139 17.77 -14.14 12.89
C SER A 139 17.87 -14.53 11.43
N CYS A 140 18.34 -13.59 10.60
CA CYS A 140 18.62 -13.84 9.19
C CYS A 140 19.94 -14.59 8.92
N ARG A 141 20.65 -15.05 9.96
CA ARG A 141 21.92 -15.79 9.79
C ARG A 141 21.70 -17.19 9.21
N ASP A 142 20.66 -17.88 9.71
CA ASP A 142 20.38 -19.27 9.36
C ASP A 142 19.13 -19.40 8.47
N SER A 143 18.45 -18.28 8.19
CA SER A 143 17.26 -18.20 7.35
C SER A 143 17.58 -17.61 5.96
N ALA A 144 16.81 -18.00 4.95
CA ALA A 144 16.96 -17.45 3.60
C ALA A 144 16.55 -15.97 3.56
N VAL A 145 17.52 -15.08 3.29
CA VAL A 145 17.26 -13.64 3.17
C VAL A 145 16.63 -13.32 1.82
N PRO A 146 15.43 -12.72 1.76
CA PRO A 146 14.79 -12.38 0.48
C PRO A 146 15.59 -11.32 -0.29
N LYS A 147 15.61 -11.45 -1.62
CA LYS A 147 16.26 -10.48 -2.54
C LYS A 147 15.26 -9.39 -2.91
N PHE A 148 15.68 -8.14 -2.76
CA PHE A 148 14.94 -6.93 -3.12
C PHE A 148 15.87 -6.07 -3.98
#